data_AF-A0A966MXC1-F1
#
_entry.id   AF-A0A966MXC1-F1
#
_cell.length_a   1.000
_cell.length_b   1.000
_cell.length_c   1.000
_cell.angle_alpha   90.00
_cell.angle_beta   90.00
_cell.angle_gamma   90.00
#
_symmetry.space_group_name_H-M   'P 1'
#
loop_
_entity.id
_entity.type
_entity.pdbx_description
1 polymer ?
#
loop_
_entity_poly.entity_id
_entity_poly.type
_entity_poly.pdbx_seq_one_letter_code
_entity_poly.pdbx_strand_id
1 'polypeptide(L)'
;MTLSLSLSLSLSLLAMGAFSTAGAQSTADAKPTRAVAGTWRDPAADSLVQRAIARRGLQLADSTLLSYRADAHGFLAFLAQLGEGMVIPPRVVQSEELALQIAWWQPGRSAQRLVGRRDTTLLPADVGYYRDRYGVVLDNLPDRIRLGDGQDVRDVSHPLGANAPQLYEYTMGRPVRIGLPGRDILVDEVKFRPRNGALPGAIGSVYLDRETAAVVRLSMTFTRAAILDKRIETLVVTLENGLVRERYWLPRRQEVEVSRGSTWFDIPARGIV
;
A
#
# COMPACT_ATOMS: atom_id res chain seq x y z
N MET A 1 21.98 -4.85 16.53
CA MET A 1 20.94 -5.03 17.57
C MET A 1 19.72 -5.73 16.97
N THR A 2 18.98 -6.52 17.77
CA THR A 2 17.73 -7.19 17.35
C THR A 2 16.53 -6.50 18.02
N LEU A 3 15.49 -6.19 17.25
CA LEU A 3 14.24 -5.58 17.75
C LEU A 3 13.09 -6.58 17.70
N SER A 4 12.18 -6.53 18.67
CA SER A 4 10.90 -7.22 18.69
C SER A 4 9.77 -6.19 18.64
N LEU A 5 8.80 -6.37 17.74
CA LEU A 5 7.74 -5.41 17.41
C LEU A 5 6.39 -6.11 17.23
N SER A 6 5.32 -5.35 17.30
CA SER A 6 3.99 -5.81 16.92
C SER A 6 3.50 -5.03 15.69
N LEU A 7 3.10 -5.75 14.65
CA LEU A 7 2.56 -5.20 13.40
C LEU A 7 1.06 -5.50 13.33
N SER A 8 0.23 -4.51 13.00
CA SER A 8 -1.18 -4.76 12.70
C SER A 8 -1.35 -4.92 11.19
N LEU A 9 -1.95 -6.02 10.76
CA LEU A 9 -2.47 -6.13 9.39
C LEU A 9 -3.96 -5.84 9.43
N SER A 10 -4.45 -4.98 8.55
CA SER A 10 -5.87 -4.70 8.46
C SER A 10 -6.26 -4.59 7.00
N LEU A 11 -7.24 -5.37 6.59
CA LEU A 11 -8.01 -5.08 5.38
C LEU A 11 -9.21 -4.23 5.80
N SER A 12 -9.19 -2.98 5.37
CA SER A 12 -10.23 -2.02 5.68
C SER A 12 -10.93 -1.62 4.39
N LEU A 13 -12.25 -1.72 4.37
CA LEU A 13 -13.13 -1.33 3.27
C LEU A 13 -13.22 0.20 3.22
N LEU A 14 -12.76 0.84 2.14
CA LEU A 14 -13.21 2.20 1.80
C LEU A 14 -14.28 2.11 0.72
N ALA A 15 -15.53 2.06 1.15
CA ALA A 15 -16.66 2.23 0.25
C ALA A 15 -16.64 3.67 -0.29
N MET A 16 -16.17 3.87 -1.53
CA MET A 16 -16.46 5.10 -2.27
C MET A 16 -17.96 5.13 -2.58
N GLY A 17 -18.74 5.66 -1.64
CA GLY A 17 -20.15 5.96 -1.83
C GLY A 17 -20.32 7.16 -2.76
N ALA A 18 -20.75 6.91 -3.99
CA ALA A 18 -21.38 7.93 -4.82
C ALA A 18 -22.78 8.21 -4.24
N PHE A 19 -22.90 9.24 -3.39
CA PHE A 19 -24.20 9.77 -3.01
C PHE A 19 -24.79 10.55 -4.19
N SER A 20 -25.81 9.97 -4.83
CA SER A 20 -26.71 10.70 -5.71
C SER A 20 -28.09 10.73 -5.03
N THR A 21 -28.46 11.90 -4.52
CA THR A 21 -29.85 12.21 -4.20
C THR A 21 -30.22 13.47 -4.97
N ALA A 22 -31.02 13.29 -6.01
CA ALA A 22 -31.63 14.36 -6.75
C ALA A 22 -32.77 14.99 -5.93
N GLY A 23 -32.70 16.30 -5.76
CA GLY A 23 -33.76 17.17 -5.25
C GLY A 23 -33.41 18.61 -5.64
N ALA A 24 -34.17 19.16 -6.58
CA ALA A 24 -33.86 20.38 -7.31
C ALA A 24 -33.98 21.67 -6.46
N GLN A 25 -33.02 22.60 -6.62
CA GLN A 25 -33.29 24.05 -6.78
C GLN A 25 -32.03 24.86 -7.13
N SER A 26 -32.11 25.53 -8.29
CA SER A 26 -31.50 26.79 -8.73
C SER A 26 -30.03 27.14 -8.40
N THR A 27 -29.17 26.90 -9.40
CA THR A 27 -28.16 27.81 -10.00
C THR A 27 -27.44 28.85 -9.13
N ALA A 28 -26.19 28.53 -8.79
CA ALA A 28 -25.07 29.48 -8.84
C ALA A 28 -23.82 28.72 -9.33
N ASP A 29 -23.26 29.19 -10.44
CA ASP A 29 -22.07 28.64 -11.12
C ASP A 29 -20.83 28.62 -10.20
N ALA A 30 -20.59 27.49 -9.54
CA ALA A 30 -19.29 27.18 -8.98
C ALA A 30 -18.50 26.36 -10.00
N LYS A 31 -17.69 27.04 -10.82
CA LYS A 31 -16.69 26.41 -11.69
C LYS A 31 -15.89 25.36 -10.89
N PRO A 32 -15.68 24.14 -11.40
CA PRO A 32 -14.80 23.19 -10.72
C PRO A 32 -13.41 23.82 -10.62
N THR A 33 -12.93 23.98 -9.39
CA THR A 33 -11.56 24.40 -9.12
C THR A 33 -10.64 23.39 -9.79
N ARG A 34 -10.07 23.80 -10.92
CA ARG A 34 -9.05 23.06 -11.67
C ARG A 34 -7.96 22.67 -10.67
N ALA A 35 -7.85 21.39 -10.35
CA ALA A 35 -6.72 20.87 -9.61
C ALA A 35 -5.46 21.41 -10.29
N VAL A 36 -4.62 22.13 -9.55
CA VAL A 36 -3.33 22.62 -10.04
C VAL A 36 -2.61 21.42 -10.62
N ALA A 37 -2.41 21.40 -11.93
CA ALA A 37 -1.61 20.39 -12.59
C ALA A 37 -0.17 20.60 -12.07
N GLY A 38 0.18 19.92 -10.97
CA GLY A 38 1.53 19.91 -10.45
C GLY A 38 2.46 19.43 -11.56
N THR A 39 3.50 20.21 -11.82
CA THR A 39 4.59 19.78 -12.69
C THR A 39 5.22 18.53 -12.09
N TRP A 40 5.10 17.40 -12.80
CA TRP A 40 5.61 16.08 -12.40
C TRP A 40 7.15 15.97 -12.40
N ARG A 41 7.84 17.10 -12.36
CA ARG A 41 9.29 17.25 -12.26
C ARG A 41 9.56 18.40 -11.32
N ASP A 42 9.49 18.10 -10.03
CA ASP A 42 9.67 19.08 -8.96
C ASP A 42 11.07 18.89 -8.34
N PRO A 43 11.99 19.86 -8.48
CA PRO A 43 13.33 19.76 -7.91
C PRO A 43 13.36 19.54 -6.40
N ALA A 44 12.36 20.04 -5.67
CA ALA A 44 12.25 19.83 -4.22
C ALA A 44 11.87 18.38 -3.92
N ALA A 45 10.91 17.82 -4.67
CA ALA A 45 10.55 16.40 -4.56
C ALA A 45 11.72 15.50 -4.95
N ASP A 46 12.40 15.78 -6.06
CA ASP A 46 13.56 15.04 -6.53
C ASP A 46 14.69 15.04 -5.49
N SER A 47 14.99 16.19 -4.89
CA SER A 47 15.98 16.31 -3.81
C SER A 47 15.61 15.48 -2.59
N LEU A 48 14.34 15.54 -2.15
CA LEU A 48 13.86 14.77 -1.01
C LEU A 48 13.91 13.26 -1.26
N VAL A 49 13.53 12.83 -2.47
CA VAL A 49 13.62 11.42 -2.91
C VAL A 49 15.06 10.94 -2.96
N GLN A 50 16.00 11.74 -3.48
CA GLN A 50 17.42 11.37 -3.48
C GLN A 50 17.96 11.15 -2.06
N ARG A 51 17.57 12.01 -1.10
CA ARG A 51 17.91 11.80 0.31
C ARG A 51 17.29 10.51 0.87
N ALA A 52 16.05 10.20 0.50
CA ALA A 52 15.40 8.96 0.92
C ALA A 52 16.08 7.71 0.34
N ILE A 53 16.47 7.74 -0.94
CA ILE A 53 17.26 6.67 -1.60
C ILE A 53 18.61 6.49 -0.90
N ALA A 54 19.33 7.58 -0.67
CA ALA A 54 20.62 7.55 0.02
C ALA A 54 20.47 6.98 1.45
N ARG A 55 19.46 7.43 2.19
CA ARG A 55 19.14 6.89 3.53
C ARG A 55 18.84 5.40 3.48
N ARG A 56 18.03 4.94 2.53
CA ARG A 56 17.70 3.52 2.36
C ARG A 56 18.96 2.69 2.12
N GLY A 57 19.88 3.17 1.28
CA GLY A 57 21.19 2.55 1.09
C GLY A 57 22.03 2.51 2.37
N LEU A 58 22.04 3.60 3.15
CA LEU A 58 22.72 3.64 4.44
C LEU A 58 22.09 2.68 5.46
N GLN A 59 20.76 2.57 5.53
CA GLN A 59 20.06 1.66 6.43
C GLN A 59 20.32 0.19 6.09
N LEU A 60 20.47 -0.13 4.80
CA LEU A 60 20.91 -1.44 4.34
C LEU A 60 22.35 -1.77 4.78
N ALA A 61 23.20 -0.76 4.93
CA ALA A 61 24.58 -0.87 5.40
C ALA A 61 24.76 -0.58 6.91
N ASP A 62 23.70 -0.17 7.61
CA ASP A 62 23.75 0.27 9.01
C ASP A 62 23.96 -0.94 9.92
N SER A 63 25.15 -1.06 10.47
CA SER A 63 25.53 -2.16 11.37
C SER A 63 24.79 -2.15 12.71
N THR A 64 24.07 -1.07 13.05
CA THR A 64 23.33 -0.96 14.31
C THR A 64 22.03 -1.77 14.31
N LEU A 65 21.39 -1.97 13.15
CA LEU A 65 20.17 -2.76 12.99
C LEU A 65 20.39 -3.95 12.04
N LEU A 66 20.83 -5.08 12.60
CA LEU A 66 21.15 -6.29 11.84
C LEU A 66 19.92 -7.13 11.50
N SER A 67 18.90 -7.09 12.38
CA SER A 67 17.66 -7.84 12.23
C SER A 67 16.54 -7.27 13.09
N TYR A 68 15.30 -7.59 12.71
CA TYR A 68 14.16 -7.47 13.60
C TYR A 68 13.19 -8.64 13.39
N ARG A 69 12.40 -8.90 14.43
CA ARG A 69 11.25 -9.80 14.38
C ARG A 69 10.01 -9.02 14.77
N ALA A 70 8.91 -9.27 14.09
CA ALA A 70 7.61 -8.73 14.46
C ALA A 70 6.58 -9.85 14.48
N ASP A 71 5.73 -9.85 15.50
CA ASP A 71 4.50 -10.62 15.49
C ASP A 71 3.42 -9.74 14.86
N ALA A 72 2.70 -10.27 13.87
CA ALA A 72 1.61 -9.57 13.23
C ALA A 72 0.28 -10.28 13.46
N HIS A 73 -0.76 -9.49 13.70
CA HIS A 73 -2.12 -9.97 13.85
C HIS A 73 -3.02 -9.15 12.94
N GLY A 74 -3.96 -9.80 12.26
CA GLY A 74 -4.82 -9.10 11.32
C GLY A 74 -6.00 -9.91 10.82
N PHE A 75 -6.82 -9.22 10.03
CA PHE A 75 -8.06 -9.76 9.49
C PHE A 75 -8.08 -9.64 7.97
N LEU A 76 -8.66 -10.64 7.30
CA LEU A 76 -9.05 -10.62 5.90
C LEU A 76 -10.58 -10.70 5.84
N ALA A 77 -11.20 -9.82 5.09
CA ALA A 77 -12.63 -9.90 4.81
C ALA A 77 -12.81 -10.08 3.31
N PHE A 78 -13.46 -11.16 2.89
CA PHE A 78 -13.83 -11.38 1.51
C PHE A 78 -15.27 -10.93 1.35
N LEU A 79 -15.49 -9.96 0.49
CA LEU A 79 -16.81 -9.47 0.14
C LEU A 79 -17.15 -9.89 -1.29
N ALA A 80 -18.38 -10.32 -1.51
CA ALA A 80 -18.95 -10.46 -2.83
C ALA A 80 -19.99 -9.37 -3.05
N GLN A 81 -19.93 -8.78 -4.24
CA GLN A 81 -20.94 -7.86 -4.74
C GLN A 81 -21.54 -8.49 -5.99
N LEU A 82 -22.87 -8.57 -6.07
CA LEU A 82 -23.59 -9.31 -7.11
C LEU A 82 -24.49 -8.39 -7.94
N GLY A 83 -24.77 -8.80 -9.18
CA GLY A 83 -25.77 -8.19 -10.05
C GLY A 83 -25.19 -7.23 -11.08
N GLU A 84 -25.93 -7.04 -12.19
CA GLU A 84 -25.55 -6.10 -13.25
C GLU A 84 -25.40 -4.68 -12.71
N GLY A 85 -24.35 -3.99 -13.13
CA GLY A 85 -24.03 -2.65 -12.62
C GLY A 85 -23.60 -2.59 -11.16
N MET A 86 -23.44 -3.74 -10.47
CA MET A 86 -22.98 -3.83 -9.09
C MET A 86 -23.88 -3.06 -8.10
N VAL A 87 -25.20 -3.11 -8.32
CA VAL A 87 -26.17 -2.30 -7.57
C VAL A 87 -26.41 -2.83 -6.15
N ILE A 88 -26.20 -4.12 -5.92
CA ILE A 88 -26.27 -4.72 -4.57
C ILE A 88 -25.01 -4.31 -3.79
N PRO A 89 -25.10 -3.87 -2.53
CA PRO A 89 -23.92 -3.55 -1.74
C PRO A 89 -23.07 -4.80 -1.46
N PRO A 90 -21.74 -4.67 -1.33
CA PRO A 90 -20.87 -5.79 -0.99
C PRO A 90 -21.29 -6.47 0.32
N ARG A 91 -21.31 -7.80 0.33
CA ARG A 91 -21.61 -8.63 1.51
C ARG A 91 -20.41 -9.51 1.83
N VAL A 92 -20.07 -9.63 3.11
CA VAL A 92 -19.01 -10.55 3.56
C VAL A 92 -19.44 -11.98 3.25
N VAL A 93 -18.63 -12.69 2.47
CA VAL A 93 -18.81 -14.12 2.14
C VAL A 93 -17.92 -15.00 3.00
N GLN A 94 -16.74 -14.50 3.37
CA GLN A 94 -15.78 -15.20 4.21
C GLN A 94 -14.95 -14.18 4.99
N SER A 95 -14.53 -14.53 6.20
CA SER A 95 -13.58 -13.74 6.98
C SER A 95 -12.50 -14.64 7.55
N GLU A 96 -11.28 -14.14 7.62
CA GLU A 96 -10.15 -14.83 8.24
C GLU A 96 -9.46 -13.92 9.26
N GLU A 97 -9.01 -14.53 10.35
CA GLU A 97 -8.12 -13.94 11.33
C GLU A 97 -6.76 -14.65 11.23
N LEU A 98 -5.69 -13.88 11.09
CA LEU A 98 -4.35 -14.37 10.87
C LEU A 98 -3.40 -13.92 11.97
N ALA A 99 -2.54 -14.85 12.40
CA ALA A 99 -1.36 -14.56 13.20
C ALA A 99 -0.11 -14.92 12.40
N LEU A 100 0.78 -13.96 12.21
CA LEU A 100 2.00 -14.07 11.41
C LEU A 100 3.23 -13.74 12.26
N GLN A 101 4.35 -14.37 11.93
CA GLN A 101 5.67 -13.94 12.37
C GLN A 101 6.43 -13.42 11.17
N ILE A 102 6.96 -12.22 11.29
CA ILE A 102 7.75 -11.54 10.27
C ILE A 102 9.15 -11.40 10.82
N ALA A 103 10.13 -11.75 10.01
CA ALA A 103 11.52 -11.55 10.34
C ALA A 103 12.22 -10.89 9.17
N TRP A 104 13.13 -9.99 9.48
CA TRP A 104 14.01 -9.36 8.51
C TRP A 104 15.44 -9.37 9.03
N TRP A 105 16.40 -9.53 8.13
CA TRP A 105 17.82 -9.47 8.44
C TRP A 105 18.63 -8.94 7.26
N GLN A 106 19.74 -8.28 7.59
CA GLN A 106 20.68 -7.79 6.58
C GLN A 106 21.40 -8.95 5.86
N PRO A 107 21.76 -8.77 4.58
CA PRO A 107 21.28 -7.72 3.68
C PRO A 107 19.97 -8.14 3.00
N GLY A 108 18.89 -7.36 3.17
CA GLY A 108 17.68 -7.44 2.34
C GLY A 108 16.91 -8.76 2.36
N ARG A 109 17.06 -9.59 3.41
CA ARG A 109 16.35 -10.86 3.53
C ARG A 109 15.16 -10.72 4.48
N SER A 110 14.07 -11.37 4.14
CA SER A 110 12.89 -11.46 4.99
C SER A 110 12.25 -12.83 4.94
N ALA A 111 11.53 -13.16 5.99
CA ALA A 111 10.64 -14.30 6.04
C ALA A 111 9.34 -13.92 6.72
N GLN A 112 8.26 -14.55 6.27
CA GLN A 112 6.96 -14.50 6.88
C GLN A 112 6.51 -15.93 7.15
N ARG A 113 5.98 -16.17 8.34
CA ARG A 113 5.46 -17.46 8.77
C ARG A 113 4.04 -17.28 9.31
N LEU A 114 3.07 -17.96 8.72
CA LEU A 114 1.74 -18.09 9.30
C LEU A 114 1.82 -19.01 10.52
N VAL A 115 1.51 -18.47 11.70
CA VAL A 115 1.55 -19.21 12.98
C VAL A 115 0.16 -19.56 13.49
N GLY A 116 -0.87 -18.84 13.06
CA GLY A 116 -2.27 -19.14 13.39
C GLY A 116 -3.22 -18.61 12.33
N ARG A 117 -4.33 -19.34 12.12
CA ARG A 117 -5.42 -18.95 11.22
C ARG A 117 -6.74 -19.42 11.82
N ARG A 118 -7.74 -18.55 11.78
CA ARG A 118 -9.15 -18.90 11.98
C ARG A 118 -9.93 -18.35 10.80
N ASP A 119 -10.88 -19.11 10.29
CA ASP A 119 -11.71 -18.69 9.18
C ASP A 119 -13.19 -18.98 9.45
N THR A 120 -14.06 -18.19 8.84
CA THR A 120 -15.51 -18.33 8.90
C THR A 120 -16.07 -18.02 7.53
N THR A 121 -16.74 -19.00 6.93
CA THR A 121 -17.44 -18.86 5.65
C THR A 121 -18.92 -18.64 5.93
N LEU A 122 -19.44 -17.49 5.50
CA LEU A 122 -20.83 -17.08 5.69
C LEU A 122 -21.71 -17.47 4.49
N LEU A 123 -21.14 -17.43 3.28
CA LEU A 123 -21.83 -17.79 2.05
C LEU A 123 -20.94 -18.75 1.24
N PRO A 124 -21.49 -19.84 0.66
CA PRO A 124 -20.69 -20.79 -0.11
C PRO A 124 -20.11 -20.12 -1.36
N ALA A 125 -18.82 -19.78 -1.34
CA ALA A 125 -18.11 -19.21 -2.47
C ALA A 125 -16.77 -19.93 -2.64
N ASP A 126 -16.42 -20.32 -3.86
CA ASP A 126 -15.04 -20.65 -4.19
C ASP A 126 -14.30 -19.34 -4.43
N VAL A 127 -13.66 -18.85 -3.38
CA VAL A 127 -12.93 -17.57 -3.42
C VAL A 127 -11.64 -17.70 -4.24
N GLY A 128 -11.27 -18.91 -4.70
CA GLY A 128 -10.15 -19.15 -5.62
C GLY A 128 -8.84 -18.53 -5.13
N TYR A 129 -8.65 -18.54 -3.81
CA TYR A 129 -7.64 -17.75 -3.12
C TYR A 129 -6.49 -18.63 -2.60
N TYR A 130 -5.24 -18.27 -2.92
CA TYR A 130 -4.05 -18.98 -2.43
C TYR A 130 -3.62 -18.44 -1.07
N ARG A 131 -3.41 -19.33 -0.10
CA ARG A 131 -3.14 -19.03 1.32
C ARG A 131 -1.84 -18.23 1.57
N ASP A 132 -1.03 -18.00 0.56
CA ASP A 132 0.31 -17.39 0.61
C ASP A 132 0.41 -16.00 -0.07
N ARG A 133 -0.69 -15.42 -0.59
CA ARG A 133 -0.62 -14.21 -1.43
C ARG A 133 -0.45 -12.86 -0.71
N TYR A 134 -0.50 -12.79 0.61
CA TYR A 134 -0.41 -11.51 1.34
C TYR A 134 0.93 -11.37 2.07
N GLY A 135 2.01 -11.38 1.30
CA GLY A 135 3.31 -10.98 1.80
C GLY A 135 3.26 -9.56 2.36
N VAL A 136 3.82 -9.35 3.54
CA VAL A 136 4.05 -7.99 4.05
C VAL A 136 5.06 -7.31 3.12
N VAL A 137 4.63 -6.21 2.50
CA VAL A 137 5.51 -5.31 1.76
C VAL A 137 6.38 -4.62 2.79
N LEU A 138 7.64 -5.02 2.85
CA LEU A 138 8.61 -4.42 3.75
C LEU A 138 9.14 -3.15 3.10
N ASP A 139 8.45 -2.04 3.32
CA ASP A 139 8.81 -0.65 2.98
C ASP A 139 10.18 -0.44 2.30
N ASN A 140 11.24 -0.38 3.12
CA ASN A 140 12.58 -0.02 2.70
C ASN A 140 13.38 -1.15 2.02
N LEU A 141 12.80 -2.34 1.83
CA LEU A 141 13.54 -3.59 1.66
C LEU A 141 12.66 -4.64 0.95
N PRO A 142 12.82 -4.99 -0.34
CA PRO A 142 13.93 -4.78 -1.26
C PRO A 142 13.60 -3.77 -2.38
N ASP A 143 14.55 -3.52 -3.30
CA ASP A 143 14.42 -2.57 -4.42
C ASP A 143 13.38 -2.95 -5.47
N ARG A 144 12.72 -4.08 -5.28
CA ARG A 144 11.59 -4.53 -6.09
C ARG A 144 10.42 -4.85 -5.19
N ILE A 145 9.24 -4.48 -5.64
CA ILE A 145 7.98 -4.81 -4.99
C ILE A 145 7.41 -6.03 -5.71
N ARG A 146 7.20 -7.11 -4.94
CA ARG A 146 6.59 -8.36 -5.39
C ARG A 146 5.35 -8.60 -4.54
N LEU A 147 4.22 -8.92 -5.18
CA LEU A 147 2.96 -9.22 -4.48
C LEU A 147 2.38 -10.53 -5.00
N GLY A 148 1.76 -11.29 -4.09
CA GLY A 148 1.15 -12.58 -4.41
C GLY A 148 2.16 -13.62 -4.92
N ASP A 149 3.35 -13.69 -4.32
CA ASP A 149 4.49 -14.46 -4.83
C ASP A 149 4.77 -14.21 -6.33
N GLY A 150 4.57 -12.97 -6.79
CA GLY A 150 4.82 -12.57 -8.18
C GLY A 150 3.76 -13.06 -9.17
N GLN A 151 2.62 -13.57 -8.70
CA GLN A 151 1.47 -13.97 -9.53
C GLN A 151 0.44 -12.85 -9.67
N ASP A 152 0.34 -11.94 -8.69
CA ASP A 152 -0.61 -10.82 -8.74
C ASP A 152 -0.02 -9.61 -9.46
N VAL A 153 1.22 -9.28 -9.12
CA VAL A 153 1.95 -8.13 -9.66
C VAL A 153 3.35 -8.59 -10.05
N ARG A 154 3.78 -8.21 -11.26
CA ARG A 154 5.15 -8.40 -11.74
C ARG A 154 6.12 -7.66 -10.81
N ASP A 155 7.31 -8.20 -10.57
CA ASP A 155 8.38 -7.49 -9.86
C ASP A 155 8.63 -6.10 -10.45
N VAL A 156 8.19 -5.07 -9.73
CA VAL A 156 8.31 -3.66 -10.14
C VAL A 156 9.35 -2.95 -9.30
N SER A 157 10.14 -2.09 -9.95
CA SER A 157 11.14 -1.27 -9.26
C SER A 157 10.49 -0.41 -8.19
N HIS A 158 11.06 -0.39 -6.98
CA HIS A 158 10.60 0.43 -5.89
C HIS A 158 10.74 1.93 -6.26
N PRO A 159 9.77 2.81 -5.95
CA PRO A 159 9.84 4.25 -6.24
C PRO A 159 10.93 4.98 -5.44
N LEU A 160 11.56 4.31 -4.48
CA LEU A 160 12.75 4.78 -3.75
C LEU A 160 13.94 3.83 -3.89
N GLY A 161 13.95 2.99 -4.93
CA GLY A 161 15.12 2.18 -5.27
C GLY A 161 16.22 3.00 -5.94
N ALA A 162 17.45 2.46 -6.02
CA ALA A 162 18.59 3.18 -6.58
C ALA A 162 18.36 3.69 -8.02
N ASN A 163 17.63 2.92 -8.84
CA ASN A 163 17.30 3.25 -10.24
C ASN A 163 15.93 3.97 -10.39
N ALA A 164 15.29 4.36 -9.28
CA ALA A 164 13.98 5.00 -9.34
C ALA A 164 13.98 6.36 -10.07
N PRO A 165 15.00 7.23 -9.93
CA PRO A 165 15.02 8.53 -10.62
C PRO A 165 14.93 8.44 -12.15
N GLN A 166 15.41 7.34 -12.74
CA GLN A 166 15.35 7.09 -14.19
C GLN A 166 13.99 6.55 -14.62
N LEU A 167 13.23 5.92 -13.72
CA LEU A 167 11.98 5.22 -14.01
C LEU A 167 10.73 6.02 -13.62
N TYR A 168 10.85 6.84 -12.59
CA TYR A 168 9.76 7.58 -11.97
C TYR A 168 9.99 9.08 -12.09
N GLU A 169 8.91 9.82 -11.93
CA GLU A 169 8.90 11.27 -11.82
C GLU A 169 8.02 11.69 -10.64
N TYR A 170 8.39 12.80 -10.01
CA TYR A 170 7.93 13.15 -8.67
C TYR A 170 7.39 14.57 -8.60
N THR A 171 6.44 14.80 -7.71
CA THR A 171 5.91 16.13 -7.40
C THR A 171 5.54 16.23 -5.93
N MET A 172 5.71 17.42 -5.35
CA MET A 172 5.31 17.65 -3.97
C MET A 172 3.79 17.59 -3.83
N GLY A 173 3.34 16.90 -2.78
CA GLY A 173 1.98 16.90 -2.30
C GLY A 173 1.78 17.90 -1.16
N ARG A 174 0.81 17.62 -0.30
CA ARG A 174 0.57 18.45 0.89
C ARG A 174 1.36 17.91 2.07
N PRO A 175 2.14 18.74 2.78
CA PRO A 175 2.81 18.30 3.99
C PRO A 175 1.79 18.04 5.11
N VAL A 176 2.14 17.13 6.01
CA VAL A 176 1.36 16.75 7.19
C VAL A 176 2.23 16.94 8.43
N ARG A 177 1.64 17.39 9.53
CA ARG A 177 2.31 17.46 10.84
C ARG A 177 1.84 16.29 11.69
N ILE A 178 2.78 15.56 12.26
CA ILE A 178 2.53 14.51 13.25
C ILE A 178 2.95 15.04 14.61
N GLY A 179 2.00 15.23 15.51
CA GLY A 179 2.27 15.56 16.90
C GLY A 179 2.58 14.31 17.71
N LEU A 180 3.71 14.30 18.40
CA LEU A 180 4.06 13.31 19.41
C LEU A 180 4.27 14.05 20.75
N PRO A 181 4.20 13.35 21.89
CA PRO A 181 4.54 13.96 23.18
C PRO A 181 5.93 14.61 23.13
N GLY A 182 5.98 15.94 23.25
CA GLY A 182 7.22 16.71 23.27
C GLY A 182 7.90 16.98 21.91
N ARG A 183 7.32 16.58 20.77
CA ARG A 183 7.90 16.86 19.44
C ARG A 183 6.85 16.91 18.32
N ASP A 184 7.06 17.81 17.36
CA ASP A 184 6.37 17.82 16.08
C ASP A 184 7.27 17.23 15.00
N ILE A 185 6.73 16.32 14.18
CA ILE A 185 7.40 15.82 12.98
C ILE A 185 6.69 16.38 11.76
N LEU A 186 7.43 17.07 10.90
CA LEU A 186 6.92 17.54 9.61
C LEU A 186 7.19 16.49 8.55
N VAL A 187 6.14 16.04 7.89
CA VAL A 187 6.17 14.96 6.90
C VAL A 187 5.72 15.51 5.56
N ASP A 188 6.58 15.40 4.56
CA ASP A 188 6.32 15.85 3.21
C ASP A 188 5.71 14.70 2.38
N GLU A 189 4.54 14.94 1.79
CA GLU A 189 3.99 14.05 0.77
C GLU A 189 4.76 14.26 -0.53
N VAL A 190 5.27 13.18 -1.11
CA VAL A 190 5.83 13.13 -2.45
C VAL A 190 5.01 12.15 -3.28
N LYS A 191 4.37 12.66 -4.33
CA LYS A 191 3.65 11.83 -5.30
C LYS A 191 4.63 11.31 -6.32
N PHE A 192 4.43 10.08 -6.76
CA PHE A 192 5.27 9.43 -7.77
C PHE A 192 4.42 8.71 -8.81
N ARG A 193 4.92 8.70 -10.04
CA ARG A 193 4.39 7.87 -11.13
C ARG A 193 5.50 7.45 -12.08
N PRO A 194 5.34 6.35 -12.84
CA PRO A 194 6.30 5.99 -13.85
C PRO A 194 6.34 7.04 -14.95
N ARG A 195 7.54 7.33 -15.48
CA ARG A 195 7.70 8.22 -16.64
C ARG A 195 6.96 7.70 -17.87
N ASN A 196 6.85 6.38 -18.00
CA ASN A 196 6.05 5.71 -19.02
C ASN A 196 4.99 4.82 -18.37
N GLY A 197 3.73 5.28 -18.38
CA GLY A 197 2.60 4.57 -17.79
C GLY A 197 2.21 3.26 -18.50
N ALA A 198 2.73 3.01 -19.72
CA ALA A 198 2.51 1.75 -20.43
C ALA A 198 3.42 0.62 -19.94
N LEU A 199 4.47 0.95 -19.19
CA LEU A 199 5.39 -0.04 -18.62
C LEU A 199 4.96 -0.45 -17.19
N PRO A 200 5.37 -1.64 -16.71
CA PRO A 200 5.17 -2.03 -15.33
C PRO A 200 5.81 -1.02 -14.36
N GLY A 201 5.03 -0.48 -13.44
CA GLY A 201 5.51 0.43 -12.40
C GLY A 201 4.47 0.68 -11.30
N ALA A 202 4.89 1.33 -10.22
CA ALA A 202 4.02 1.74 -9.13
C ALA A 202 3.55 3.20 -9.30
N ILE A 203 2.34 3.52 -8.85
CA ILE A 203 1.81 4.90 -8.82
C ILE A 203 1.31 5.17 -7.42
N GLY A 204 1.65 6.32 -6.84
CA GLY A 204 1.21 6.58 -5.48
C GLY A 204 1.83 7.79 -4.83
N SER A 205 1.93 7.73 -3.51
CA SER A 205 2.49 8.77 -2.67
C SER A 205 3.31 8.15 -1.54
N VAL A 206 4.46 8.75 -1.29
CA VAL A 206 5.31 8.45 -0.17
C VAL A 206 5.39 9.66 0.73
N TYR A 207 5.24 9.45 2.03
CA TYR A 207 5.28 10.46 3.06
C TYR A 207 6.63 10.35 3.74
N LEU A 208 7.45 11.38 3.57
CA LEU A 208 8.84 11.40 4.01
C LEU A 208 9.01 12.38 5.16
N ASP A 209 9.62 11.94 6.25
CA ASP A 209 10.07 12.84 7.31
C ASP A 209 11.02 13.88 6.70
N ARG A 210 10.68 15.17 6.82
CA ARG A 210 11.41 16.27 6.18
C ARG A 210 12.87 16.34 6.62
N GLU A 211 13.15 16.03 7.88
CA GLU A 211 14.49 16.14 8.45
C GLU A 211 15.35 14.96 8.03
N THR A 212 14.79 13.76 8.14
CA THR A 212 15.57 12.53 8.01
C THR A 212 15.43 11.84 6.66
N ALA A 213 14.44 12.23 5.84
CA ALA A 213 13.99 11.56 4.62
C ALA A 213 13.58 10.09 4.83
N ALA A 214 13.20 9.73 6.06
CA ALA A 214 12.67 8.41 6.36
C ALA A 214 11.23 8.27 5.84
N VAL A 215 10.89 7.09 5.35
CA VAL A 215 9.52 6.77 4.96
C VAL A 215 8.67 6.63 6.22
N VAL A 216 7.62 7.45 6.31
CA VAL A 216 6.61 7.43 7.36
C VAL A 216 5.39 6.63 6.91
N ARG A 217 5.00 6.82 5.64
CA ARG A 217 3.89 6.10 5.02
C ARG A 217 4.14 5.95 3.53
N LEU A 218 3.72 4.82 2.96
CA LEU A 218 3.69 4.56 1.54
C LEU A 218 2.28 4.12 1.15
N SER A 219 1.69 4.77 0.16
CA SER A 219 0.37 4.42 -0.38
C SER A 219 0.49 4.31 -1.89
N MET A 220 0.22 3.15 -2.45
CA MET A 220 0.45 2.91 -3.87
C MET A 220 -0.50 1.92 -4.50
N THR A 221 -0.62 2.04 -5.82
CA THR A 221 -1.18 1.08 -6.74
C THR A 221 -0.16 0.78 -7.84
N PHE A 222 -0.54 -0.01 -8.84
CA PHE A 222 0.33 -0.44 -9.93
C PHE A 222 -0.26 -0.10 -11.29
N THR A 223 0.60 0.10 -12.29
CA THR A 223 0.15 0.24 -13.67
C THR A 223 -0.54 -1.04 -14.15
N ARG A 224 -1.43 -0.92 -15.13
CA ARG A 224 -2.12 -2.09 -15.70
C ARG A 224 -1.16 -3.16 -16.22
N ALA A 225 -0.01 -2.74 -16.75
CA ALA A 225 1.05 -3.62 -17.26
C ALA A 225 1.80 -4.40 -16.15
N ALA A 226 1.80 -3.89 -14.91
CA ALA A 226 2.37 -4.58 -13.77
C ALA A 226 1.41 -5.65 -13.20
N ILE A 227 0.09 -5.47 -13.35
CA ILE A 227 -0.91 -6.42 -12.85
C ILE A 227 -1.02 -7.64 -13.79
N LEU A 228 -0.64 -8.80 -13.26
CA LEU A 228 -0.60 -10.08 -13.98
C LEU A 228 -1.99 -10.74 -14.00
N ASP A 229 -2.65 -10.88 -12.84
CA ASP A 229 -4.02 -11.40 -12.78
C ASP A 229 -4.99 -10.40 -13.43
N LYS A 230 -5.57 -10.80 -14.57
CA LYS A 230 -6.41 -9.90 -15.37
C LYS A 230 -7.75 -9.58 -14.73
N ARG A 231 -8.16 -10.36 -13.73
CA ARG A 231 -9.38 -10.14 -12.96
C ARG A 231 -9.26 -9.00 -11.97
N ILE A 232 -8.04 -8.63 -11.56
CA ILE A 232 -7.83 -7.51 -10.63
C ILE A 232 -8.24 -6.20 -11.32
N GLU A 233 -9.25 -5.56 -10.74
CA GLU A 233 -9.76 -4.25 -11.15
C GLU A 233 -9.05 -3.13 -10.40
N THR A 234 -8.81 -3.30 -9.11
CA THR A 234 -8.11 -2.35 -8.26
C THR A 234 -7.21 -3.09 -7.28
N LEU A 235 -6.02 -2.55 -7.03
CA LEU A 235 -5.11 -3.06 -6.01
C LEU A 235 -4.42 -1.87 -5.35
N VAL A 236 -4.60 -1.72 -4.05
CA VAL A 236 -4.00 -0.63 -3.26
C VAL A 236 -3.23 -1.24 -2.10
N VAL A 237 -2.00 -0.78 -1.91
CA VAL A 237 -1.16 -1.11 -0.76
C VAL A 237 -0.93 0.17 0.02
N THR A 238 -1.31 0.16 1.29
CA THR A 238 -0.94 1.19 2.26
C THR A 238 -0.04 0.57 3.33
N LEU A 239 1.09 1.22 3.58
CA LEU A 239 2.05 0.83 4.59
C LEU A 239 2.35 2.04 5.46
N GLU A 240 2.23 1.88 6.77
CA GLU A 240 2.50 2.89 7.76
C GLU A 240 3.61 2.42 8.68
N ASN A 241 4.61 3.27 8.88
CA ASN A 241 5.70 3.04 9.79
C ASN A 241 5.43 3.75 11.12
N GLY A 242 5.80 3.08 12.21
CA GLY A 242 5.87 3.67 13.54
C GLY A 242 7.31 4.06 13.87
N LEU A 243 7.47 5.15 14.61
CA LEU A 243 8.77 5.53 15.14
C LEU A 243 9.10 4.71 16.39
N VAL A 244 10.11 3.86 16.28
CA VAL A 244 10.55 2.94 17.33
C VAL A 244 11.83 3.46 17.96
N ARG A 245 11.83 3.56 19.30
CA ARG A 245 12.95 4.09 20.10
C ARG A 245 13.44 5.45 19.58
N GLU A 246 12.50 6.27 19.11
CA GLU A 246 12.73 7.62 18.57
C GLU A 246 13.68 7.70 17.35
N ARG A 247 14.09 6.56 16.80
CA ARG A 247 15.17 6.48 15.80
C ARG A 247 14.79 5.71 14.55
N TYR A 248 14.08 4.60 14.69
CA TYR A 248 13.82 3.69 13.56
C TYR A 248 12.36 3.79 13.14
N TRP A 249 12.11 4.24 11.92
CA TRP A 249 10.82 4.08 11.27
C TRP A 249 10.70 2.65 10.78
N LEU A 250 9.83 1.86 11.40
CA LEU A 250 9.64 0.45 11.11
C LEU A 250 8.17 0.16 10.83
N PRO A 251 7.85 -0.84 9.98
CA PRO A 251 6.47 -1.21 9.68
C PRO A 251 5.63 -1.39 10.95
N ARG A 252 4.51 -0.68 11.00
CA ARG A 252 3.53 -0.74 12.11
C ARG A 252 2.15 -1.18 11.66
N ARG A 253 1.71 -0.75 10.47
CA ARG A 253 0.44 -1.17 9.88
C ARG A 253 0.58 -1.40 8.39
N GLN A 254 -0.02 -2.47 7.88
CA GLN A 254 -0.19 -2.66 6.44
C GLN A 254 -1.65 -2.95 6.12
N GLU A 255 -2.13 -2.31 5.07
CA GLU A 255 -3.42 -2.56 4.45
C GLU A 255 -3.24 -2.86 2.97
N VAL A 256 -3.95 -3.88 2.48
CA VAL A 256 -3.93 -4.28 1.08
C VAL A 256 -5.37 -4.46 0.63
N GLU A 257 -5.87 -3.59 -0.22
CA GLU A 257 -7.21 -3.74 -0.79
C GLU A 257 -7.10 -4.27 -2.22
N VAL A 258 -7.82 -5.34 -2.53
CA VAL A 258 -7.87 -5.93 -3.87
C VAL A 258 -9.31 -6.14 -4.29
N SER A 259 -9.71 -5.51 -5.40
CA SER A 259 -10.98 -5.80 -6.07
C SER A 259 -10.76 -6.62 -7.33
N ARG A 260 -11.60 -7.64 -7.54
CA ARG A 260 -11.50 -8.59 -8.65
C ARG A 260 -12.86 -8.85 -9.28
N GLY A 261 -12.95 -8.80 -10.59
CA GLY A 261 -14.13 -9.26 -11.33
C GLY A 261 -14.16 -10.78 -11.46
N SER A 262 -15.34 -11.37 -11.29
CA SER A 262 -15.62 -12.81 -11.45
C SER A 262 -17.08 -13.02 -11.90
N THR A 263 -17.47 -14.28 -12.05
CA THR A 263 -18.87 -14.69 -12.19
C THR A 263 -19.25 -15.68 -11.09
N TRP A 264 -20.49 -15.61 -10.62
CA TRP A 264 -21.08 -16.54 -9.65
C TRP A 264 -22.46 -16.97 -10.16
N PHE A 265 -22.64 -18.27 -10.48
CA PHE A 265 -23.84 -18.80 -11.13
C PHE A 265 -24.20 -18.02 -12.42
N ASP A 266 -23.19 -17.72 -13.25
CA ASP A 266 -23.29 -16.90 -14.47
C ASP A 266 -23.73 -15.44 -14.25
N ILE A 267 -23.86 -15.00 -13.00
CA ILE A 267 -24.14 -13.61 -12.64
C ILE A 267 -22.80 -12.87 -12.44
N PRO A 268 -22.64 -11.65 -12.98
CA PRO A 268 -21.48 -10.81 -12.68
C PRO A 268 -21.28 -10.64 -11.18
N ALA A 269 -20.04 -10.85 -10.73
CA ALA A 269 -19.65 -10.74 -9.34
C ALA A 269 -18.34 -9.95 -9.21
N ARG A 270 -18.20 -9.20 -8.12
CA ARG A 270 -16.94 -8.57 -7.73
C ARG A 270 -16.53 -9.07 -6.36
N GLY A 271 -15.35 -9.67 -6.28
CA GLY A 271 -14.68 -9.99 -5.03
C GLY A 271 -13.91 -8.77 -4.54
N ILE A 272 -14.04 -8.42 -3.27
CA ILE A 272 -13.21 -7.39 -2.61
C ILE A 272 -12.55 -8.06 -1.41
N VAL A 273 -11.25 -7.85 -1.28
CA VAL A 273 -10.46 -8.29 -0.13
C VAL A 273 -9.76 -7.07 0.42
#